data_AF-A0A1D8GNU4-F1
#
_entry.id   AF-A0A1D8GNU4-F1
#
_cell.length_a   1.000
_cell.length_b   1.000
_cell.length_c   1.000
_cell.angle_alpha   90.00
_cell.angle_beta   90.00
_cell.angle_gamma   90.00
#
_symmetry.space_group_name_H-M   'P 1'
#
loop_
_entity.id
_entity.type
_entity.pdbx_description
1 polymer ?
#
loop_
_entity_poly.entity_id
_entity_poly.type
_entity_poly.pdbx_seq_one_letter_code
_entity_poly.pdbx_strand_id
1 'polypeptide(L)' 'MLNYISVQQAADKWGISKRRIQKLCEENRITGAIRFGHAWAIPKDAEKPLDARKKKAF' A
#
# COMPACT_ATOMS: atom_id res chain seq x y z
N MET A 1 18.34 1.49 8.19
CA MET A 1 17.79 2.69 7.50
C MET A 1 16.40 2.35 7.02
N LEU A 2 15.38 3.15 7.37
CA LEU A 2 14.01 2.92 6.92
C LEU A 2 13.91 3.24 5.43
N ASN A 3 13.85 2.19 4.60
CA ASN A 3 13.69 2.33 3.16
C ASN A 3 12.21 2.53 2.86
N TYR A 4 11.77 3.77 2.69
CA TYR A 4 10.40 4.07 2.22
C TYR A 4 10.40 4.23 0.69
N ILE A 5 9.32 3.77 0.08
CA ILE A 5 9.00 3.96 -1.33
C ILE A 5 7.76 4.85 -1.44
N SER A 6 7.69 5.60 -2.54
CA SER A 6 6.52 6.42 -2.83
C SER A 6 5.32 5.57 -3.27
N VAL A 7 4.12 6.14 -3.23
CA VAL A 7 2.90 5.52 -3.80
C VAL A 7 3.10 5.04 -5.23
N GLN A 8 3.89 5.77 -6.03
CA GLN A 8 4.15 5.40 -7.42
C GLN A 8 5.04 4.17 -7.52
N GLN A 9 6.14 4.14 -6.76
CA GLN A 9 7.01 2.96 -6.71
C GLN A 9 6.28 1.73 -6.15
N ALA A 10 5.43 1.91 -5.15
CA ALA A 10 4.58 0.84 -4.64
C ALA A 10 3.54 0.38 -5.68
N ALA A 11 3.01 1.30 -6.51
CA ALA A 11 2.09 0.98 -7.61
C ALA A 11 2.76 0.08 -8.63
N ASP A 12 3.98 0.42 -9.01
CA ASP A 12 4.78 -0.34 -9.97
C ASP A 12 5.20 -1.70 -9.37
N LYS A 13 5.65 -1.72 -8.10
CA LYS A 13 6.04 -2.96 -7.39
C LYS A 13 4.88 -3.95 -7.24
N TRP A 14 3.69 -3.47 -6.92
CA TRP A 14 2.52 -4.32 -6.64
C TRP A 14 1.57 -4.50 -7.84
N GLY A 15 1.84 -3.81 -8.95
CA GLY A 15 1.02 -3.81 -10.15
C GLY A 15 -0.41 -3.31 -9.90
N ILE A 16 -0.58 -2.31 -9.04
CA ILE A 16 -1.89 -1.75 -8.70
C ILE A 16 -1.91 -0.23 -8.88
N SER A 17 -3.07 0.34 -9.17
CA SER A 17 -3.18 1.78 -9.37
C SER A 17 -2.89 2.58 -8.09
N LYS A 18 -2.36 3.80 -8.24
CA LYS A 18 -2.11 4.74 -7.13
C LYS A 18 -3.35 4.93 -6.23
N ARG A 19 -4.54 5.00 -6.86
CA ARG A 19 -5.83 5.09 -6.15
C ARG A 19 -6.10 3.88 -5.25
N ARG A 20 -5.75 2.68 -5.70
CA ARG A 20 -5.89 1.46 -4.88
C ARG A 20 -4.95 1.51 -3.69
N ILE A 21 -3.73 1.98 -3.87
CA ILE A 21 -2.76 2.15 -2.79
C ILE A 21 -3.23 3.17 -1.77
N GLN A 22 -3.70 4.34 -2.21
CA GLN A 22 -4.27 5.36 -1.32
C GLN A 22 -5.38 4.77 -0.45
N LYS A 23 -6.32 4.01 -1.05
CA LYS A 23 -7.34 3.30 -0.28
C LYS A 23 -6.76 2.30 0.71
N LEU A 24 -5.75 1.51 0.32
CA LEU A 24 -5.11 0.55 1.24
C LEU A 24 -4.41 1.25 2.41
N CYS A 25 -3.80 2.41 2.15
CA CYS A 25 -3.20 3.23 3.18
C CYS A 25 -4.27 3.84 4.11
N GLU A 26 -5.36 4.37 3.56
CA GLU A 26 -6.51 4.90 4.33
C GLU A 26 -7.20 3.82 5.17
N GLU A 27 -7.33 2.62 4.63
CA GLU A 27 -7.86 1.44 5.32
C GLU A 27 -6.86 0.85 6.35
N ASN A 28 -5.70 1.48 6.58
CA ASN A 28 -4.62 1.01 7.45
C ASN A 28 -4.16 -0.43 7.16
N ARG A 29 -4.23 -0.85 5.90
CA ARG A 29 -3.89 -2.22 5.46
C ARG A 29 -2.41 -2.39 5.13
N ILE A 30 -1.66 -1.31 5.07
CA ILE A 30 -0.22 -1.31 4.80
C ILE A 30 0.48 -0.93 6.10
N THR A 31 1.04 -1.93 6.79
CA THR A 31 1.75 -1.72 8.05
C THR A 31 2.94 -0.79 7.84
N GLY A 32 3.04 0.25 8.66
CA GLY A 32 4.11 1.25 8.58
C GLY A 32 3.95 2.27 7.45
N ALA A 33 2.82 2.29 6.73
CA ALA A 33 2.51 3.41 5.84
C ALA A 33 2.29 4.69 6.65
N ILE A 34 2.98 5.77 6.25
CA ILE A 34 2.89 7.07 6.91
C ILE A 34 2.30 8.07 5.92
N ARG A 35 1.29 8.82 6.35
CA ARG A 35 0.73 9.91 5.56
C ARG A 35 1.58 11.17 5.76
N PHE A 36 2.08 11.72 4.66
CA PHE A 36 2.82 12.97 4.64
C PHE A 36 2.04 14.00 3.81
N GLY A 37 1.11 14.71 4.48
CA GLY A 37 0.18 15.63 3.83
C GLY A 37 -0.75 14.94 2.82
N HIS A 38 -0.53 15.21 1.53
CA HIS A 38 -1.26 14.60 0.41
C HIS A 38 -0.58 13.32 -0.15
N ALA A 39 0.62 13.00 0.31
CA ALA A 39 1.38 11.84 -0.13
C ALA A 39 1.41 10.74 0.95
N TRP A 40 1.74 9.52 0.54
CA TRP A 40 1.98 8.40 1.44
C TRP A 40 3.40 7.87 1.24
N ALA A 41 4.09 7.63 2.36
CA ALA A 41 5.35 6.92 2.42
C ALA A 41 5.06 5.47 2.82
N ILE A 42 5.42 4.53 1.96
CA ILE A 42 5.15 3.09 2.16
C ILE A 42 6.48 2.40 2.43
N PRO A 43 6.62 1.55 3.46
CA PRO A 43 7.86 0.82 3.66
C PRO A 43 8.17 -0.06 2.45
N LYS A 44 9.42 -0.09 2.00
CA LYS A 44 9.88 -0.95 0.91
C LYS A 44 9.67 -2.43 1.24
N ASP A 45 9.75 -2.78 2.52
CA ASP A 45 9.55 -4.13 3.04
C ASP A 45 8.07 -4.45 3.28
N ALA A 46 7.16 -3.49 3.05
CA ALA A 46 5.74 -3.78 3.09
C ALA A 46 5.36 -4.74 1.96
N GLU A 47 4.66 -5.81 2.34
CA GLU A 47 4.06 -6.74 1.40
C GLU A 47 2.69 -6.25 0.95
N LYS A 48 2.29 -6.69 -0.25
CA LYS A 48 0.97 -6.36 -0.81
C LYS A 48 -0.10 -6.99 0.10
N PRO A 49 -1.00 -6.21 0.72
CA PRO A 49 -2.04 -6.80 1.55
C PRO A 49 -2.95 -7.69 0.71
N LEU A 50 -3.24 -8.89 1.23
CA LEU A 50 -4.13 -9.88 0.60
C LEU A 50 -5.44 -9.22 0.19
N ASP A 51 -5.80 -9.26 -1.09
CA ASP A 51 -7.00 -8.56 -1.56
C ASP A 51 -8.27 -9.18 -0.95
N ALA A 52 -8.87 -8.50 0.04
CA ALA A 52 -10.03 -8.99 0.81
C ALA A 52 -11.29 -9.17 -0.05
N ARG A 53 -11.24 -8.78 -1.34
CA ARG A 53 -12.31 -8.98 -2.29
C ARG A 53 -12.47 -10.44 -2.71
N LYS A 54 -11.45 -11.30 -2.52
CA LYS A 54 -11.65 -12.75 -2.58
C LYS A 54 -12.27 -13.19 -1.26
N LYS A 55 -13.61 -13.15 -1.16
CA LYS A 55 -14.30 -14.09 -0.27
C LYS A 55 -13.71 -15.47 -0.58
N LYS A 56 -13.15 -16.15 0.42
CA LYS A 56 -13.10 -17.61 0.35
C LYS A 56 -14.55 -18.01 0.14
N ALA A 57 -14.89 -18.39 -1.10
CA ALA A 57 -16.09 -19.15 -1.35
C ALA A 57 -15.87 -20.44 -0.55
N PHE A 58 -16.57 -20.54 0.58
CA PHE A 58 -16.84 -21.82 1.23
C PHE A 58 -18.06 -22.42 0.51
#